data_AF-A0A8J7Y9R5-F1
#
_entry.id   AF-A0A8J7Y9R5-F1
#
_cell.length_a   1.000
_cell.length_b   1.000
_cell.length_c   1.000
_cell.angle_alpha   90.00
_cell.angle_beta   90.00
_cell.angle_gamma   90.00
#
_symmetry.space_group_name_H-M   'P 1'
#
loop_
_entity.id
_entity.type
_entity.pdbx_description
1 polymer ?
#
loop_
_entity_poly.entity_id
_entity_poly.type
_entity_poly.pdbx_seq_one_letter_code
_entity_poly.pdbx_strand_id
1 'polypeptide(L)'
;MQIIQVLAIIFAIFAVFKVVVQLRDNKISRESAIFWIFIWALVILIVVFPRTMSYLATLTGVGRGVDVVLYVAIIILFYLIYRIYTKMENIEREITIVVREIAILKRKKKEKGTNKINNKNN
;
A
#
# COMPACT_ATOMS: atom_id res chain seq x y z
N MET A 1 23.84 24.16 11.88
CA MET A 1 22.65 23.29 11.78
C MET A 1 22.94 22.22 10.74
N GLN A 2 22.96 20.95 11.11
CA GLN A 2 23.27 19.89 10.15
C GLN A 2 22.12 19.81 9.13
N ILE A 3 22.44 19.86 7.83
CA ILE A 3 21.50 19.78 6.70
C ILE A 3 20.47 18.64 6.85
N ILE A 4 20.87 17.57 7.54
CA ILE A 4 20.07 16.41 7.90
C ILE A 4 18.85 16.81 8.78
N GLN A 5 19.00 17.72 9.72
CA GLN A 5 17.89 18.20 10.58
C GLN A 5 16.84 18.99 9.80
N VAL A 6 17.24 19.76 8.78
CA VAL A 6 16.31 20.53 7.95
C VAL A 6 15.52 19.58 7.04
N LEU A 7 16.20 18.61 6.40
CA LEU A 7 15.56 17.56 5.61
C LEU A 7 14.59 16.71 6.43
N ALA A 8 14.97 16.38 7.66
CA ALA A 8 14.15 15.67 8.63
C ALA A 8 12.84 16.40 8.96
N ILE A 9 12.91 17.71 9.24
CA ILE A 9 11.74 18.53 9.56
C ILE A 9 10.80 18.63 8.36
N ILE A 10 11.34 18.85 7.16
CA ILE A 10 10.56 18.88 5.92
C ILE A 10 9.85 17.53 5.70
N PHE A 11 10.55 16.41 5.96
CA PHE A 11 9.98 15.08 5.83
C PHE A 11 8.88 14.80 6.86
N ALA A 12 9.05 15.25 8.11
CA ALA A 12 8.02 15.12 9.16
C ALA A 12 6.77 15.94 8.85
N ILE A 13 6.92 17.15 8.30
CA ILE A 13 5.78 17.96 7.86
C ILE A 13 5.05 17.26 6.71
N PHE A 14 5.80 16.73 5.73
CA PHE A 14 5.24 15.98 4.61
C PHE A 14 4.52 14.70 5.06
N ALA A 15 5.07 14.00 6.06
CA ALA A 15 4.48 12.82 6.70
C ALA A 15 3.10 13.11 7.29
N VAL A 16 3.04 14.11 8.15
CA VAL A 16 1.81 14.54 8.82
C VAL A 16 0.79 15.02 7.80
N PHE A 17 1.23 15.81 6.81
CA PHE A 17 0.36 16.24 5.71
C PHE A 17 -0.24 15.06 4.95
N LYS A 18 0.57 14.05 4.62
CA LYS A 18 0.10 12.87 3.89
C LYS A 18 -0.90 12.06 4.70
N VAL A 19 -0.67 11.89 6.01
CA VAL A 19 -1.61 11.22 6.93
C VAL A 19 -2.93 11.99 6.99
N VAL A 20 -2.89 13.31 7.16
CA VAL A 20 -4.09 14.18 7.23
C VAL A 20 -4.89 14.12 5.94
N VAL A 21 -4.24 14.19 4.77
CA VAL A 21 -4.91 14.07 3.46
C VAL A 21 -5.54 12.69 3.28
N GLN A 22 -4.85 11.62 3.68
CA GLN A 22 -5.40 10.26 3.60
C GLN A 22 -6.56 10.00 4.56
N LEU A 23 -6.54 10.62 5.75
CA LEU A 23 -7.61 10.53 6.73
C LEU A 23 -8.87 11.28 6.23
N ARG A 24 -8.69 12.47 5.65
CA ARG A 24 -9.78 13.32 5.17
C ARG A 24 -10.51 12.73 3.97
N ASP A 25 -9.79 12.03 3.10
CA ASP A 25 -10.36 11.48 1.88
C ASP A 25 -11.22 10.21 2.09
N ASN A 26 -11.32 9.65 3.31
CA ASN A 26 -12.04 8.38 3.61
C ASN A 26 -11.68 7.19 2.67
N LYS A 27 -10.59 7.29 1.91
CA LYS A 27 -10.14 6.30 0.92
C LYS A 27 -9.46 5.09 1.56
N ILE A 28 -9.35 5.05 2.89
CA ILE A 28 -8.50 4.13 3.62
C ILE A 28 -9.29 3.49 4.78
N SER A 29 -9.33 2.16 4.81
CA SER A 29 -9.87 1.40 5.93
C SER A 29 -9.09 1.70 7.22
N ARG A 30 -9.74 1.66 8.40
CA ARG A 30 -9.09 1.97 9.70
C ARG A 30 -7.75 1.25 9.89
N GLU A 31 -7.66 -0.01 9.46
CA GLU A 31 -6.45 -0.82 9.51
C GLU A 31 -5.31 -0.25 8.67
N SER A 32 -5.63 0.25 7.48
CA SER A 32 -4.64 0.87 6.59
C SER A 32 -4.17 2.23 7.11
N ALA A 33 -5.03 2.97 7.83
CA ALA A 33 -4.65 4.22 8.49
C ALA A 33 -3.68 3.97 9.65
N ILE A 34 -3.95 2.96 10.48
CA ILE A 34 -3.04 2.53 11.57
C ILE A 34 -1.69 2.09 11.01
N PHE A 35 -1.68 1.33 9.91
CA PHE A 35 -0.44 0.92 9.25
C PHE A 35 0.40 2.11 8.76
N TRP A 36 -0.24 3.11 8.14
CA TRP A 36 0.45 4.33 7.70
C TRP A 36 0.98 5.15 8.87
N ILE A 37 0.20 5.31 9.94
CA ILE A 37 0.64 5.97 11.18
C ILE A 37 1.87 5.26 11.77
N PHE A 38 1.88 3.93 11.79
CA PHE A 38 3.02 3.15 12.28
C PHE A 38 4.29 3.37 11.44
N ILE A 39 4.19 3.36 10.11
CA ILE A 39 5.35 3.65 9.23
C ILE A 39 5.89 5.06 9.49
N TRP A 40 5.02 6.06 9.60
CA TRP A 40 5.45 7.43 9.84
C TRP A 40 6.04 7.62 11.24
N ALA A 41 5.52 6.92 12.25
CA ALA A 41 6.12 6.88 13.58
C ALA A 41 7.53 6.26 13.56
N LEU A 42 7.74 5.18 12.81
CA LEU A 42 9.04 4.55 12.64
C LEU A 42 10.06 5.49 11.96
N VAL A 43 9.62 6.21 10.92
CA VAL A 43 10.40 7.24 10.24
C VAL A 43 10.80 8.35 11.21
N ILE A 44 9.85 8.87 12.01
CA ILE A 44 10.13 9.93 12.99
C ILE A 44 11.14 9.45 14.02
N LEU A 45 11.04 8.20 14.47
CA LEU A 45 11.97 7.61 15.43
C LEU A 45 13.41 7.54 14.86
N ILE A 46 13.56 7.13 13.60
CA ILE A 46 14.85 7.12 12.88
C ILE A 46 15.44 8.53 12.74
N VAL A 47 14.57 9.51 12.48
CA VAL A 47 14.94 10.91 12.23
C VAL A 47 15.33 11.66 13.50
N VAL A 48 14.61 11.44 14.61
CA VAL A 48 14.81 12.15 15.89
C VAL A 48 16.05 11.67 16.63
N PHE A 49 16.51 10.44 16.36
CA PHE A 49 17.69 9.86 17.02
C PHE A 49 18.86 9.58 16.06
N PRO A 50 19.51 10.61 15.48
CA PRO A 50 20.74 10.41 14.72
C PRO A 50 21.93 10.03 15.63
N ARG A 51 21.86 10.33 16.93
CA ARG A 51 22.92 9.97 17.91
C ARG A 51 22.92 8.49 18.32
N THR A 52 21.78 7.78 18.27
CA THR A 52 21.76 6.33 18.54
C THR A 52 22.26 5.52 17.35
N MET A 53 22.27 6.09 16.13
CA MET A 53 22.92 5.46 14.98
C MET A 53 24.41 5.20 15.19
N SER A 54 25.13 6.08 15.91
CA SER A 54 26.53 5.81 16.29
C SER A 54 26.67 4.67 17.29
N TYR A 55 25.68 4.46 18.17
CA TYR A 55 25.69 3.39 19.18
C TYR A 55 25.22 2.04 18.60
N LEU A 56 24.32 2.08 17.61
CA LEU A 56 23.92 0.91 16.84
C LEU A 56 25.02 0.49 15.86
N ALA A 57 25.79 1.43 15.28
CA ALA A 57 26.93 1.12 14.43
C ALA A 57 28.00 0.28 15.17
N THR A 58 28.18 0.49 16.48
CA THR A 58 29.08 -0.32 17.31
C THR A 58 28.53 -1.71 17.65
N LEU A 59 27.20 -1.91 17.61
CA LEU A 59 26.56 -3.19 17.91
C LEU A 59 26.32 -4.05 16.64
N THR A 60 26.08 -3.42 15.49
CA THR A 60 25.82 -4.09 14.20
C THR A 60 27.07 -4.24 13.33
N GLY A 61 28.19 -3.62 13.69
CA GLY A 61 29.49 -3.77 13.01
C GLY A 61 29.59 -3.05 11.65
N VAL A 62 28.57 -2.29 11.24
CA VAL A 62 28.54 -1.54 9.98
C VAL A 62 28.93 -0.09 10.27
N GLY A 63 30.13 0.31 9.84
CA GLY A 63 30.80 1.57 10.23
C GLY A 63 30.09 2.89 9.85
N ARG A 64 28.86 2.84 9.32
CA ARG A 64 28.05 4.00 8.97
C ARG A 64 26.58 3.75 9.31
N GLY A 65 26.04 4.50 10.27
CA GLY A 65 24.62 4.38 10.69
C GLY A 65 23.59 4.58 9.58
N VAL A 66 23.99 5.21 8.46
CA VAL A 66 23.18 5.37 7.24
C VAL A 66 22.83 4.02 6.60
N ASP A 67 23.73 3.02 6.66
CA ASP A 67 23.53 1.73 5.99
C ASP A 67 22.42 0.92 6.68
N VAL A 68 22.29 1.06 8.01
CA VAL A 68 21.19 0.44 8.78
C VAL A 68 19.83 0.99 8.35
N VAL A 69 19.72 2.30 8.12
CA VAL A 69 18.49 2.91 7.59
C VAL A 69 18.18 2.37 6.21
N LEU A 70 19.20 2.20 5.38
CA LEU A 70 19.07 1.70 4.02
C LEU A 70 18.53 0.26 4.03
N TYR A 71 19.05 -0.61 4.90
CA TYR A 71 18.51 -1.96 5.06
C TYR A 71 17.06 -1.97 5.53
N VAL A 72 16.71 -1.16 6.53
CA VAL A 72 15.32 -1.04 7.01
C VAL A 72 14.40 -0.52 5.90
N ALA A 73 14.86 0.48 5.14
CA ALA A 73 14.11 1.04 4.02
C ALA A 73 13.87 0.00 2.92
N ILE A 74 14.86 -0.85 2.61
CA ILE A 74 14.72 -1.94 1.65
C ILE A 74 13.68 -2.96 2.14
N ILE A 75 13.73 -3.37 3.41
CA ILE A 75 12.74 -4.31 3.98
C ILE A 75 11.32 -3.74 3.90
N ILE A 76 11.15 -2.47 4.28
CA ILE A 76 9.87 -1.77 4.19
C ILE A 76 9.40 -1.70 2.74
N LEU A 77 10.30 -1.35 1.81
CA LEU A 77 9.98 -1.27 0.39
C LEU A 77 9.50 -2.61 -0.16
N PHE A 78 10.19 -3.71 0.18
CA PHE A 78 9.77 -5.06 -0.18
C PHE A 78 8.38 -5.39 0.37
N TYR A 79 8.11 -5.06 1.63
CA TYR A 79 6.79 -5.24 2.21
C TYR A 79 5.71 -4.44 1.46
N LEU A 80 6.00 -3.19 1.09
CA LEU A 80 5.07 -2.35 0.32
C LEU A 80 4.78 -2.96 -1.06
N ILE A 81 5.82 -3.43 -1.76
CA ILE A 81 5.67 -4.08 -3.07
C ILE A 81 4.80 -5.33 -2.92
N TYR A 82 5.09 -6.17 -1.93
CA TYR A 82 4.29 -7.36 -1.65
C TYR A 82 2.82 -7.02 -1.39
N ARG A 83 2.55 -5.99 -0.58
CA ARG A 83 1.19 -5.53 -0.30
C ARG A 83 0.46 -5.05 -1.55
N ILE A 84 1.15 -4.31 -2.42
CA ILE A 84 0.59 -3.86 -3.71
C ILE A 84 0.27 -5.07 -4.59
N TYR A 85 1.19 -6.03 -4.67
CA TYR A 85 1.02 -7.26 -5.42
C TYR A 85 -0.23 -8.05 -4.99
N THR A 86 -0.40 -8.29 -3.68
CA THR A 86 -1.60 -8.97 -3.17
C THR A 86 -2.89 -8.21 -3.48
N LYS A 87 -2.86 -6.88 -3.39
CA LYS A 87 -4.04 -6.08 -3.74
C LYS A 87 -4.37 -6.16 -5.23
N MET A 88 -3.35 -6.20 -6.09
CA MET A 88 -3.50 -6.38 -7.53
C MET A 88 -4.12 -7.74 -7.85
N GLU A 89 -3.68 -8.82 -7.21
CA GLU A 89 -4.24 -10.16 -7.37
C GLU A 89 -5.73 -10.21 -6.99
N ASN A 90 -6.11 -9.56 -5.89
CA ASN A 90 -7.52 -9.49 -5.48
C ASN A 90 -8.39 -8.74 -6.51
N ILE A 91 -7.89 -7.63 -7.05
CA ILE A 91 -8.58 -6.86 -8.07
C ILE A 91 -8.76 -7.70 -9.36
N GLU A 92 -7.72 -8.42 -9.78
CA GLU A 92 -7.79 -9.30 -10.95
C GLU A 92 -8.82 -10.42 -10.77
N ARG A 93 -8.91 -10.98 -9.55
CA ARG A 93 -9.93 -11.97 -9.19
C ARG A 93 -11.34 -11.40 -9.25
N GLU A 94 -11.57 -10.21 -8.70
CA GLU A 94 -12.87 -9.53 -8.76
C GLU A 94 -13.28 -9.25 -10.21
N ILE A 95 -12.37 -8.75 -11.04
CA ILE A 95 -12.61 -8.53 -12.48
C ILE A 95 -13.02 -9.85 -13.15
N THR A 96 -12.30 -10.93 -12.86
CA THR A 96 -12.59 -12.26 -13.43
C THR A 96 -14.00 -12.74 -13.07
N ILE A 97 -14.42 -12.55 -11.81
CA ILE A 97 -15.75 -12.91 -11.33
C ILE A 97 -16.82 -12.08 -12.07
N VAL A 98 -16.64 -10.77 -12.15
CA VAL A 98 -17.59 -9.87 -12.81
C VAL A 98 -17.74 -10.22 -14.30
N VAL A 99 -16.63 -10.45 -15.01
CA VAL A 99 -16.66 -10.83 -16.43
C VAL A 99 -17.35 -12.18 -16.62
N ARG A 100 -17.12 -13.15 -15.74
CA ARG A 100 -17.77 -14.46 -15.78
C ARG A 100 -19.28 -14.34 -15.59
N GLU A 101 -19.73 -13.56 -14.62
CA GLU A 101 -21.15 -13.32 -14.37
C GLU A 101 -21.83 -12.70 -15.60
N ILE A 102 -21.20 -11.69 -16.21
CA ILE A 102 -21.69 -11.05 -17.44
C ILE A 102 -21.80 -12.08 -18.59
N ALA A 103 -20.81 -12.95 -18.75
CA ALA A 103 -20.82 -13.99 -19.79
C ALA A 103 -21.97 -14.99 -19.59
N ILE A 104 -22.20 -15.44 -18.35
CA ILE A 104 -23.30 -16.35 -18.00
C ILE A 104 -24.67 -15.68 -18.24
N LEU A 105 -24.84 -14.43 -17.79
CA LEU A 105 -26.06 -13.66 -17.99
C LEU A 105 -26.36 -13.45 -19.48
N LYS A 106 -25.35 -13.13 -20.28
CA LYS A 106 -25.48 -12.96 -21.74
C LYS A 106 -25.90 -14.26 -22.42
N ARG A 107 -25.35 -15.41 -22.00
CA ARG A 107 -25.74 -16.73 -22.49
C ARG A 107 -27.19 -17.06 -22.15
N LYS A 108 -27.60 -16.91 -20.88
CA LYS A 108 -28.99 -17.16 -20.44
C LYS A 108 -30.00 -16.29 -21.19
N LYS A 109 -29.66 -15.02 -21.50
CA LYS A 109 -30.50 -14.13 -22.29
C LYS A 109 -30.67 -14.63 -23.73
N LYS A 110 -29.60 -15.14 -24.35
CA LYS A 110 -29.64 -15.71 -25.70
C LYS A 110 -30.53 -16.96 -25.78
N GLU A 111 -30.38 -17.87 -24.82
CA GLU A 111 -31.19 -19.10 -24.74
C GLU A 111 -32.69 -18.79 -24.59
N LYS A 112 -33.05 -17.83 -23.73
CA LYS A 112 -34.46 -17.38 -23.58
C LYS A 112 -35.03 -16.74 -24.84
N GLY A 113 -34.21 -16.00 -25.61
CA GLY A 113 -34.61 -15.41 -26.89
C GLY A 113 -34.89 -16.47 -27.96
N THR A 114 -34.00 -17.47 -28.09
CA THR A 114 -34.18 -18.58 -29.03
C THR A 114 -35.41 -19.43 -28.70
N ASN A 115 -35.66 -19.71 -27.41
CA ASN A 115 -36.82 -20.52 -27.01
C ASN A 115 -38.17 -19.82 -27.27
N LYS A 116 -38.23 -18.50 -27.14
CA LYS A 116 -39.43 -17.71 -27.48
C LYS A 116 -39.73 -17.69 -28.99
N ILE A 117 -38.71 -17.73 -29.84
CA ILE A 117 -38.88 -17.76 -31.30
C ILE A 117 -39.44 -19.12 -31.73
N ASN A 118 -38.88 -20.22 -31.20
CA ASN A 118 -39.38 -21.57 -31.52
C ASN A 118 -40.83 -21.79 -31.07
N ASN A 119 -41.24 -21.28 -29.90
CA ASN A 119 -42.62 -21.44 -29.42
C ASN A 119 -43.65 -20.55 -30.14
N LYS A 120 -43.23 -19.56 -30.95
CA LYS A 120 -44.14 -18.74 -31.74
C LYS A 120 -44.43 -19.34 -33.13
N ASN A 121 -43.59 -20.26 -33.57
CA ASN A 121 -43.63 -20.84 -34.91
C ASN A 121 -44.25 -22.25 -34.94
N ASN A 122 -44.79 -22.70 -33.80
CA ASN A 122 -45.43 -24.00 -33.58
C ASN A 122 -46.85 -23.77 -33.07
#